data_AF-A0A935R4V2-F1
#
_entry.id   AF-A0A935R4V2-F1
#
_cell.length_a   1.000
_cell.length_b   1.000
_cell.length_c   1.000
_cell.angle_alpha   90.00
_cell.angle_beta   90.00
_cell.angle_gamma   90.00
#
_symmetry.space_group_name_H-M   'P 1'
#
loop_
_entity.id
_entity.type
_entity.pdbx_description
1 polymer ?
#
loop_
_entity_poly.entity_id
_entity_poly.type
_entity_poly.pdbx_seq_one_letter_code
_entity_poly.pdbx_strand_id
1 'polypeptide(L)'
;MSRGPGRRALRRGLLLALEPAAFDALIERAVNTGEVQLDGPRLRRPGFAPSLVGEDLAAWTTLLGRLAAAGLGAPEPRELTEGLTRGEALLNLCFEEGRVETLEGRPTDKAALDTLIAQVRQVLAEEGQLTPARFRAGRALSKTRDPALGVARRPAGHPPRGGGPCALRGLSEARTPPEPVISWAGPPLGG
;
A
#
# COMPACT_ATOMS: atom_id res chain seq x y z
N MET A 1 -9.80 -0.90 -15.28
CA MET A 1 -11.10 -1.56 -15.06
C MET A 1 -11.91 -0.69 -14.12
N SER A 2 -13.18 -0.43 -14.40
CA SER A 2 -13.98 0.56 -13.66
C SER A 2 -15.10 -0.14 -12.90
N ARG A 3 -15.24 0.11 -11.59
CA ARG A 3 -16.34 -0.42 -10.73
C ARG A 3 -17.74 0.07 -11.11
N GLY A 4 -17.83 0.88 -12.14
CA GLY A 4 -19.05 1.48 -12.63
C GLY A 4 -18.74 2.79 -13.35
N PRO A 5 -19.59 3.23 -14.27
CA PRO A 5 -19.51 4.56 -14.82
C PRO A 5 -19.80 5.60 -13.74
N GLY A 6 -19.18 6.77 -13.87
CA GLY A 6 -19.57 7.93 -13.09
C GLY A 6 -21.02 8.32 -13.40
N ARG A 7 -21.74 8.87 -12.42
CA ARG A 7 -23.16 9.26 -12.57
C ARG A 7 -23.44 10.06 -13.84
N ARG A 8 -22.64 11.09 -14.11
CA ARG A 8 -22.81 11.93 -15.32
C ARG A 8 -22.41 11.21 -16.61
N ALA A 9 -21.52 10.22 -16.54
CA ALA A 9 -21.13 9.44 -17.71
C ALA A 9 -22.24 8.51 -18.21
N LEU A 10 -23.22 8.17 -17.36
CA LEU A 10 -24.43 7.43 -17.78
C LEU A 10 -25.39 8.28 -18.61
N ARG A 11 -25.32 9.62 -18.53
CA ARG A 11 -26.17 10.51 -19.31
C ARG A 11 -25.66 10.61 -20.76
N ARG A 12 -25.83 9.52 -21.50
CA ARG A 12 -25.44 9.37 -22.91
C ARG A 12 -26.54 8.63 -23.68
N GLY A 13 -26.51 8.70 -25.01
CA GLY A 13 -27.49 8.01 -25.87
C GLY A 13 -28.92 8.43 -25.52
N LEU A 14 -29.81 7.45 -25.30
CA LEU A 14 -31.22 7.71 -24.97
C LEU A 14 -31.42 8.53 -23.70
N LEU A 15 -30.51 8.42 -22.71
CA LEU A 15 -30.59 9.18 -21.46
C LEU A 15 -30.14 10.64 -21.62
N LEU A 16 -29.50 11.00 -22.73
CA LEU A 16 -29.11 12.38 -23.02
C LEU A 16 -30.33 13.27 -23.29
N ALA A 17 -31.39 12.70 -23.84
CA ALA A 17 -32.63 13.41 -24.14
C ALA A 17 -33.42 13.81 -22.88
N LEU A 18 -33.08 13.27 -21.71
CA LEU A 18 -33.68 13.66 -20.44
C LEU A 18 -33.08 14.97 -19.95
N GLU A 19 -33.94 15.86 -19.48
CA GLU A 19 -33.53 17.04 -18.71
C GLU A 19 -32.68 16.63 -17.49
N PRO A 20 -31.67 17.43 -17.07
CA PRO A 20 -30.78 17.06 -15.97
C PRO A 20 -31.51 16.66 -14.70
N ALA A 21 -32.56 17.40 -14.33
CA ALA A 21 -33.37 17.10 -13.14
C ALA A 21 -34.12 15.77 -13.26
N ALA A 22 -34.66 15.45 -14.44
CA ALA A 22 -35.36 14.19 -14.69
C ALA A 22 -34.39 13.00 -14.66
N PHE A 23 -33.19 13.15 -15.24
CA PHE A 23 -32.14 12.15 -15.13
C PHE A 23 -31.71 11.93 -13.68
N ASP A 24 -31.52 13.01 -12.92
CA ASP A 24 -31.10 12.94 -11.53
C ASP A 24 -32.16 12.26 -10.64
N ALA A 25 -33.45 12.55 -10.84
CA ALA A 25 -34.56 11.87 -10.17
C ALA A 25 -34.69 10.38 -10.57
N LEU A 26 -34.43 10.04 -11.83
CA LEU A 26 -34.41 8.64 -12.30
C LEU A 26 -33.32 7.83 -11.59
N ILE A 27 -32.11 8.38 -11.50
CA ILE A 27 -31.00 7.72 -10.79
C ILE A 27 -31.35 7.57 -9.31
N GLU A 28 -31.88 8.60 -8.67
CA GLU A 28 -32.28 8.54 -7.26
C GLU A 28 -33.34 7.47 -7.02
N ARG A 29 -34.36 7.38 -7.88
CA ARG A 29 -35.35 6.31 -7.82
C ARG A 29 -34.71 4.93 -7.95
N ALA A 30 -33.81 4.73 -8.91
CA ALA A 30 -33.13 3.45 -9.12
C ALA A 30 -32.23 3.06 -7.93
N VAL A 31 -31.65 4.04 -7.23
CA VAL A 31 -30.93 3.80 -5.97
C VAL A 31 -31.91 3.39 -4.86
N ASN A 32 -33.03 4.10 -4.73
CA ASN A 32 -34.03 3.85 -3.69
C ASN A 32 -34.76 2.51 -3.89
N THR A 33 -34.93 2.03 -5.13
CA THR A 33 -35.46 0.69 -5.42
C THR A 33 -34.41 -0.41 -5.34
N GLY A 34 -33.15 -0.06 -5.09
CA GLY A 34 -32.04 -1.02 -5.00
C GLY A 34 -31.64 -1.62 -6.34
N GLU A 35 -32.06 -1.05 -7.47
CA GLU A 35 -31.63 -1.50 -8.82
C GLU A 35 -30.16 -1.15 -9.09
N VAL A 36 -29.70 -0.04 -8.49
CA VAL A 36 -28.32 0.42 -8.51
C VAL A 36 -27.86 0.81 -7.11
N GLN A 37 -26.56 0.79 -6.90
CA GLN A 37 -25.90 1.27 -5.69
C GLN A 37 -24.95 2.41 -6.05
N LEU A 38 -24.89 3.40 -5.17
CA LEU A 38 -23.87 4.46 -5.22
C LEU A 38 -22.60 3.99 -4.50
N ASP A 39 -21.47 4.17 -5.18
CA ASP A 39 -20.12 4.02 -4.61
C ASP A 39 -19.36 5.31 -4.90
N GLY A 40 -19.50 6.29 -3.99
CA GLY A 40 -19.07 7.67 -4.20
C GLY A 40 -19.71 8.29 -5.45
N PRO A 41 -18.93 8.79 -6.43
CA PRO A 41 -19.47 9.38 -7.66
C PRO A 41 -19.90 8.33 -8.72
N ARG A 42 -19.75 7.04 -8.43
CA ARG A 42 -19.98 5.94 -9.37
C ARG A 42 -21.28 5.21 -9.06
N LEU A 43 -21.88 4.63 -10.10
CA LEU A 43 -23.06 3.77 -10.01
C LEU A 43 -22.70 2.36 -10.41
N ARG A 44 -23.17 1.38 -9.64
CA ARG A 44 -23.00 -0.04 -9.92
C ARG A 44 -24.29 -0.81 -9.70
N ARG A 45 -24.42 -1.97 -10.34
CA ARG A 45 -25.48 -2.91 -9.94
C ARG A 45 -25.16 -3.50 -8.57
N PRO A 46 -26.15 -3.79 -7.71
CA PRO A 46 -25.93 -4.55 -6.49
C PRO A 46 -25.21 -5.87 -6.79
N GLY A 47 -24.21 -6.19 -5.99
CA GLY A 47 -23.41 -7.43 -6.16
C GLY A 47 -22.47 -7.42 -7.37
N PHE A 48 -22.33 -6.30 -8.09
CA PHE A 48 -21.35 -6.20 -9.16
C PHE A 48 -19.93 -6.36 -8.60
N ALA A 49 -19.23 -7.39 -9.06
CA ALA A 49 -17.82 -7.60 -8.81
C ALA A 49 -17.06 -7.55 -10.16
N PRO A 50 -15.94 -6.84 -10.25
CA PRO A 50 -15.10 -6.88 -11.44
C PRO A 50 -14.57 -8.31 -11.64
N SER A 51 -14.79 -8.88 -12.82
CA SER A 51 -14.17 -10.15 -13.22
C SER A 51 -12.88 -9.84 -13.98
N LEU A 52 -11.76 -10.33 -13.44
CA LEU A 52 -10.44 -10.23 -14.06
C LEU A 52 -10.18 -11.50 -14.86
N VAL A 53 -9.78 -11.35 -16.13
CA VAL A 53 -9.48 -12.48 -17.02
C VAL A 53 -8.21 -12.20 -17.82
N GLY A 54 -7.55 -13.27 -18.27
CA GLY A 54 -6.36 -13.18 -19.13
C GLY A 54 -5.22 -12.36 -18.52
N GLU A 55 -4.68 -11.43 -19.30
CA GLU A 55 -3.54 -10.58 -18.89
C GLU A 55 -3.84 -9.74 -17.65
N ASP A 56 -5.08 -9.25 -17.49
CA ASP A 56 -5.46 -8.44 -16.32
C ASP A 56 -5.42 -9.28 -15.03
N LEU A 57 -5.81 -10.57 -15.10
CA LEU A 57 -5.71 -11.48 -13.96
C LEU A 57 -4.25 -11.82 -13.62
N ALA A 58 -3.40 -12.01 -14.63
CA ALA A 58 -1.98 -12.25 -14.43
C ALA A 58 -1.26 -11.02 -13.82
N ALA A 59 -1.57 -9.83 -14.32
CA ALA A 59 -1.07 -8.57 -13.80
C ALA A 59 -1.55 -8.34 -12.35
N TRP A 60 -2.82 -8.63 -12.07
CA TRP A 60 -3.38 -8.55 -10.72
C TRP A 60 -2.67 -9.48 -9.73
N THR A 61 -2.50 -10.74 -10.12
CA THR A 61 -1.80 -11.73 -9.28
C THR A 61 -0.35 -11.29 -9.02
N THR A 62 0.33 -10.76 -10.03
CA THR A 62 1.69 -10.24 -9.91
C THR A 62 1.74 -9.03 -8.96
N LEU A 63 0.80 -8.09 -9.09
CA LEU A 63 0.71 -6.91 -8.22
C LEU A 63 0.50 -7.32 -6.76
N LEU A 64 -0.42 -8.24 -6.49
CA LEU A 64 -0.65 -8.76 -5.13
C LEU A 64 0.59 -9.46 -4.57
N GLY A 65 1.32 -10.22 -5.40
CA GLY A 65 2.59 -10.81 -5.02
C GLY A 65 3.65 -9.77 -4.64
N ARG A 66 3.76 -8.68 -5.42
CA ARG A 66 4.68 -7.56 -5.12
C ARG A 66 4.32 -6.86 -3.81
N LEU A 67 3.03 -6.60 -3.56
CA LEU A 67 2.55 -6.00 -2.32
C LEU A 67 2.86 -6.89 -1.11
N ALA A 68 2.54 -8.18 -1.19
CA ALA A 68 2.80 -9.13 -0.12
C ALA A 68 4.30 -9.28 0.17
N ALA A 69 5.14 -9.35 -0.87
CA ALA A 69 6.58 -9.46 -0.73
C ALA A 69 7.23 -8.22 -0.10
N ALA A 70 6.68 -7.03 -0.36
CA ALA A 70 7.20 -5.80 0.21
C ALA A 70 6.75 -5.56 1.67
N GLY A 71 5.66 -6.20 2.10
CA GLY A 71 5.13 -6.09 3.45
C GLY A 71 4.81 -4.64 3.82
N LEU A 72 5.36 -4.19 4.95
CA LEU A 72 5.17 -2.82 5.45
C LEU A 72 6.06 -1.78 4.75
N GLY A 73 7.04 -2.22 3.94
CA GLY A 73 8.02 -1.37 3.27
C GLY A 73 7.75 -1.24 1.78
N ALA A 74 6.47 -1.06 1.41
CA ALA A 74 6.08 -1.08 0.00
C ALA A 74 6.80 -0.03 -0.84
N PRO A 75 7.22 -0.38 -2.08
CA PRO A 75 7.83 0.57 -2.99
C PRO A 75 6.83 1.64 -3.46
N GLU A 76 7.32 2.63 -4.20
CA GLU A 76 6.45 3.67 -4.77
C GLU A 76 5.36 3.05 -5.66
N PRO A 77 4.16 3.67 -5.77
CA PRO A 77 3.09 3.17 -6.64
C PRO A 77 3.54 2.86 -8.07
N ARG A 78 4.44 3.70 -8.60
CA ARG A 78 5.02 3.52 -9.94
C ARG A 78 5.87 2.25 -10.06
N GLU A 79 6.68 1.94 -9.05
CA GLU A 79 7.54 0.75 -9.03
C GLU A 79 6.70 -0.54 -8.89
N LEU A 80 5.63 -0.49 -8.08
CA LEU A 80 4.70 -1.62 -7.96
C LEU A 80 3.99 -1.96 -9.28
N THR A 81 3.69 -0.94 -10.08
CA THR A 81 2.89 -1.06 -11.29
C THR A 81 3.72 -1.15 -12.57
N GLU A 82 5.04 -0.97 -12.46
CA GLU A 82 5.95 -1.00 -13.60
C GLU A 82 5.89 -2.36 -14.33
N GLY A 83 5.72 -2.30 -15.66
CA GLY A 83 5.62 -3.46 -16.53
C GLY A 83 4.28 -4.23 -16.44
N LEU A 84 3.31 -3.77 -15.65
CA LEU A 84 2.00 -4.42 -15.54
C LEU A 84 0.98 -3.81 -16.48
N THR A 85 0.30 -4.65 -17.26
CA THR A 85 -0.88 -4.23 -18.03
C THR A 85 -1.92 -3.62 -17.08
N ARG A 86 -2.28 -2.36 -17.33
CA ARG A 86 -3.22 -1.58 -16.49
C ARG A 86 -2.84 -1.50 -15.01
N GLY A 87 -1.54 -1.53 -14.69
CA GLY A 87 -1.04 -1.55 -13.31
C GLY A 87 -1.67 -0.52 -12.37
N GLU A 88 -1.73 0.76 -12.77
CA GLU A 88 -2.36 1.81 -11.94
C GLU A 88 -3.85 1.56 -11.67
N ALA A 89 -4.59 1.09 -12.68
CA ALA A 89 -6.02 0.78 -12.51
C ALA A 89 -6.23 -0.43 -11.59
N LEU A 90 -5.32 -1.40 -11.61
CA LEU A 90 -5.34 -2.56 -10.71
C LEU A 90 -4.96 -2.13 -9.29
N LEU A 91 -3.97 -1.27 -9.11
CA LEU A 91 -3.62 -0.74 -7.79
C LEU A 91 -4.77 0.06 -7.17
N ASN A 92 -5.44 0.90 -7.96
CA ASN A 92 -6.65 1.60 -7.51
C ASN A 92 -7.77 0.62 -7.13
N LEU A 93 -7.93 -0.48 -7.88
CA LEU A 93 -8.88 -1.53 -7.50
C LEU A 93 -8.50 -2.18 -6.16
N CYS A 94 -7.22 -2.37 -5.84
CA CYS A 94 -6.79 -2.84 -4.51
C CYS A 94 -7.18 -1.89 -3.38
N PHE A 95 -7.04 -0.57 -3.59
CA PHE A 95 -7.52 0.44 -2.64
C PHE A 95 -9.04 0.41 -2.49
N GLU A 96 -9.78 0.33 -3.59
CA GLU A 96 -11.24 0.24 -3.59
C GLU A 96 -11.76 -1.06 -2.96
N GLU A 97 -11.00 -2.16 -3.02
CA GLU A 97 -11.27 -3.42 -2.31
C GLU A 97 -10.88 -3.38 -0.83
N GLY A 98 -10.24 -2.30 -0.37
CA GLY A 98 -9.70 -2.21 0.97
C GLY A 98 -8.60 -3.24 1.24
N ARG A 99 -7.94 -3.76 0.20
CA ARG A 99 -6.78 -4.67 0.36
C ARG A 99 -5.49 -3.92 0.61
N VAL A 100 -5.43 -2.66 0.19
CA VAL A 100 -4.27 -1.80 0.33
C VAL A 100 -4.67 -0.54 1.09
N GLU A 101 -3.82 -0.14 2.02
CA GLU A 101 -3.93 1.12 2.75
C GLU A 101 -2.67 1.97 2.54
N THR A 102 -2.75 3.27 2.78
CA THR A 102 -1.61 4.17 2.63
C THR A 102 -0.88 4.32 3.96
N LEU A 103 0.38 3.90 4.01
CA LEU A 103 1.29 4.12 5.15
C LEU A 103 2.43 5.03 4.69
N GLU A 104 2.57 6.20 5.32
CA GLU A 104 3.60 7.19 4.93
C GLU A 104 3.59 7.56 3.44
N GLY A 105 2.39 7.62 2.83
CA GLY A 105 2.23 7.90 1.40
C GLY A 105 2.48 6.69 0.48
N ARG A 106 2.79 5.51 1.03
CA ARG A 106 3.09 4.29 0.26
C ARG A 106 1.96 3.25 0.36
N PRO A 107 1.61 2.59 -0.75
CA PRO A 107 0.57 1.55 -0.79
C PRO A 107 1.02 0.28 -0.07
N THR A 108 0.47 0.00 1.10
CA THR A 108 0.82 -1.14 1.96
C THR A 108 -0.27 -2.18 1.97
N ASP A 109 0.10 -3.46 1.96
CA ASP A 109 -0.87 -4.56 2.11
C ASP A 109 -1.57 -4.48 3.47
N LYS A 110 -2.90 -4.44 3.44
CA LYS A 110 -3.71 -4.29 4.65
C LYS A 110 -3.58 -5.50 5.57
N ALA A 111 -3.48 -6.71 5.03
CA ALA A 111 -3.33 -7.90 5.85
C ALA A 111 -2.01 -7.88 6.63
N ALA A 112 -0.92 -7.43 6.01
CA ALA A 112 0.35 -7.19 6.69
C ALA A 112 0.23 -6.11 7.79
N LEU A 113 -0.48 -5.01 7.52
CA LEU A 113 -0.72 -3.95 8.49
C LEU A 113 -1.57 -4.43 9.68
N ASP A 114 -2.65 -5.15 9.43
CA ASP A 114 -3.53 -5.72 10.46
C ASP A 114 -2.76 -6.72 11.34
N THR A 115 -1.89 -7.53 10.73
CA THR A 115 -1.00 -8.45 11.46
C THR A 115 -0.08 -7.68 12.40
N LEU A 116 0.53 -6.58 11.94
CA LEU A 116 1.37 -5.72 12.79
C LEU A 116 0.54 -5.12 13.94
N ILE A 117 -0.65 -4.60 13.66
CA ILE A 117 -1.53 -4.00 14.68
C ILE A 117 -1.87 -5.03 15.75
N ALA A 118 -2.19 -6.27 15.35
CA ALA A 118 -2.46 -7.36 16.28
C ALA A 118 -1.25 -7.68 17.17
N GLN A 119 -0.05 -7.78 16.59
CA GLN A 119 1.19 -8.00 17.33
C GLN A 119 1.47 -6.87 18.35
N VAL A 120 1.27 -5.61 17.94
CA VAL A 120 1.46 -4.45 18.82
C VAL A 120 0.47 -4.48 19.98
N ARG A 121 -0.81 -4.78 19.72
CA ARG A 121 -1.84 -4.90 20.75
C ARG A 121 -1.51 -6.01 21.74
N GLN A 122 -0.99 -7.14 21.26
CA GLN A 122 -0.59 -8.24 22.13
C GLN A 122 0.55 -7.83 23.07
N VAL A 123 1.61 -7.21 22.56
CA VAL A 123 2.74 -6.74 23.40
C VAL A 123 2.28 -5.73 24.44
N LEU A 124 1.39 -4.81 24.05
CA LEU A 124 0.82 -3.84 24.99
C LEU A 124 -0.06 -4.49 26.06
N ALA A 125 -0.78 -5.55 25.73
CA ALA A 125 -1.59 -6.30 26.70
C ALA A 125 -0.71 -7.08 27.69
N GLU A 126 0.43 -7.62 27.24
CA GLU A 126 1.34 -8.42 28.07
C GLU A 126 2.25 -7.57 28.95
N GLU A 127 2.84 -6.49 28.41
CA GLU A 127 3.87 -5.70 29.11
C GLU A 127 3.37 -4.35 29.62
N GLY A 128 2.18 -3.89 29.20
CA GLY A 128 1.61 -2.59 29.55
C GLY A 128 2.31 -1.38 28.91
N GLN A 129 3.44 -1.60 28.25
CA GLN A 129 4.21 -0.56 27.56
C GLN A 129 4.93 -1.13 26.34
N LEU A 130 5.07 -0.32 25.28
CA LEU A 130 5.80 -0.68 24.07
C LEU A 130 7.07 0.17 23.99
N THR A 131 8.22 -0.43 24.25
CA THR A 131 9.51 0.26 24.05
C THR A 131 9.97 0.13 22.60
N PRO A 132 10.73 1.09 22.05
CA PRO A 132 11.31 0.98 20.71
C PRO A 132 12.19 -0.27 20.51
N ALA A 133 12.86 -0.72 21.58
CA ALA A 133 13.66 -1.94 21.55
C ALA A 133 12.78 -3.19 21.38
N ARG A 134 11.67 -3.29 22.12
CA ARG A 134 10.69 -4.37 21.99
C ARG A 134 9.99 -4.37 20.65
N PHE A 135 9.59 -3.20 20.19
CA PHE A 135 8.97 -3.04 18.88
C PHE A 135 9.92 -3.51 17.76
N ARG A 136 11.21 -3.15 17.83
CA ARG A 136 12.23 -3.63 16.89
C ARG A 136 12.49 -5.14 17.02
N ALA A 137 12.50 -5.69 18.23
CA ALA A 137 12.73 -7.12 18.46
C ALA A 137 11.57 -8.01 17.97
N GLY A 138 10.33 -7.56 18.12
CA GLY A 138 9.16 -8.23 17.55
C GLY A 138 9.05 -8.07 16.03
N ARG A 139 9.62 -6.98 15.49
CA ARG A 139 9.78 -6.75 14.05
C ARG A 139 11.00 -7.49 13.51
N ALA A 140 10.81 -8.73 13.10
CA ALA A 140 11.55 -9.28 11.95
C ALA A 140 11.20 -8.56 10.62
N LEU A 141 10.81 -7.27 10.67
CA LEU A 141 10.15 -6.49 9.62
C LEU A 141 11.00 -5.32 9.08
N SER A 142 12.30 -5.24 9.43
CA SER A 142 13.21 -4.21 8.90
C SER A 142 14.48 -4.74 8.22
N LYS A 143 14.49 -6.01 7.82
CA LYS A 143 15.58 -6.57 6.98
C LYS A 143 15.04 -7.38 5.81
N THR A 144 14.46 -6.67 4.85
CA THR A 144 14.50 -7.09 3.43
C THR A 144 14.67 -5.88 2.53
N ARG A 145 15.70 -5.07 2.80
CA ARG A 145 16.57 -4.63 1.70
C ARG A 145 17.64 -5.70 1.62
N ASP A 146 17.39 -6.71 0.80
CA ASP A 146 18.41 -7.67 0.45
C ASP A 146 19.37 -6.95 -0.53
N PRO A 147 20.62 -6.64 -0.18
CA PRO A 147 21.60 -6.11 -1.15
C PRO A 147 22.05 -7.17 -2.17
N ALA A 148 21.42 -8.35 -2.20
CA ALA A 148 21.72 -9.45 -3.12
C ALA A 148 21.20 -9.27 -4.56
N LEU A 149 20.49 -8.18 -4.88
CA LEU A 149 20.40 -7.73 -6.28
C LEU A 149 21.67 -6.94 -6.63
N GLY A 150 22.72 -7.75 -6.82
CA GLY A 150 24.03 -7.33 -7.25
C GLY A 150 23.96 -6.49 -8.51
N VAL A 151 24.56 -5.31 -8.41
CA VAL A 151 25.16 -4.60 -9.52
C VAL A 151 25.97 -5.60 -10.34
N ALA A 152 25.53 -5.88 -11.57
CA ALA A 152 26.31 -6.60 -12.55
C ALA A 152 27.60 -5.80 -12.85
N ARG A 153 28.65 -6.02 -12.05
CA ARG A 153 29.99 -5.57 -12.36
C ARG A 153 30.54 -6.46 -13.47
N ARG A 154 30.75 -5.85 -14.63
CA ARG A 154 31.58 -6.35 -15.74
C ARG A 154 32.85 -7.04 -15.21
N PRO A 155 33.22 -8.23 -15.70
CA PRO A 155 34.57 -8.74 -15.52
C PRO A 155 35.48 -8.06 -16.55
N ALA A 156 36.33 -7.13 -16.10
CA ALA A 156 37.54 -6.76 -16.83
C ALA A 156 38.72 -7.34 -16.04
N GLY A 157 39.52 -8.14 -16.75
CA GLY A 157 40.52 -9.01 -16.15
C GLY A 157 41.77 -8.33 -15.63
N HIS A 158 42.49 -9.17 -14.90
CA HIS A 158 43.93 -9.20 -14.60
C HIS A 158 44.51 -8.31 -13.48
N PRO A 159 45.51 -8.83 -12.73
CA PRO A 159 45.88 -8.35 -11.40
C PRO A 159 47.34 -7.79 -11.39
N PRO A 160 48.06 -7.68 -10.25
CA PRO A 160 48.38 -6.40 -9.61
C PRO A 160 49.90 -6.12 -9.52
N ARG A 161 50.31 -4.85 -9.27
CA ARG A 161 51.66 -4.54 -8.78
C ARG A 161 51.72 -3.31 -7.88
N GLY A 162 52.35 -3.50 -6.70
CA GLY A 162 52.99 -2.49 -5.84
C GLY A 162 52.01 -1.59 -5.08
N GLY A 163 52.15 -1.29 -3.79
CA GLY A 163 53.31 -1.29 -2.90
C GLY A 163 53.21 -0.02 -2.05
N GLY A 164 53.40 -0.11 -0.73
CA GLY A 164 53.68 1.06 0.13
C GLY A 164 52.67 1.32 1.27
N PRO A 165 53.15 1.38 2.54
CA PRO A 165 52.34 1.76 3.69
C PRO A 165 52.41 3.26 3.99
N CYS A 166 51.34 3.85 4.51
CA CYS A 166 51.40 5.17 5.15
C CYS A 166 50.41 5.23 6.31
N ALA A 167 50.93 5.60 7.48
CA ALA A 167 50.21 5.78 8.73
C ALA A 167 49.48 7.13 8.77
N LEU A 168 48.39 7.24 9.54
CA LEU A 168 48.30 8.11 10.73
C LEU A 168 46.87 8.23 11.30
N ARG A 169 46.86 8.40 12.62
CA ARG A 169 45.77 8.66 13.57
C ARG A 169 44.78 9.76 13.16
N GLY A 170 43.55 9.67 13.70
CA GLY A 170 42.67 10.82 13.88
C GLY A 170 41.35 10.46 14.56
N LEU A 171 41.09 11.08 15.72
CA LEU A 171 39.96 10.89 16.63
C LEU A 171 38.61 11.33 16.04
N SER A 172 37.50 10.71 16.47
CA SER A 172 36.29 11.42 16.91
C SER A 172 35.25 10.44 17.48
N GLU A 173 35.05 10.47 18.80
CA GLU A 173 33.91 9.85 19.46
C GLU A 173 32.68 10.76 19.31
N ALA A 174 31.72 10.34 18.48
CA ALA A 174 30.43 11.01 18.36
C ALA A 174 29.50 10.55 19.48
N ARG A 175 29.19 11.45 20.42
CA ARG A 175 28.15 11.27 21.45
C ARG A 175 26.78 11.08 20.80
N THR A 176 26.11 9.99 21.13
CA THR A 176 24.73 9.69 20.74
C THR A 176 23.76 10.54 21.56
N PRO A 177 22.79 11.25 20.95
CA PRO A 177 21.73 11.93 21.71
C PRO A 177 20.72 10.91 22.27
N PRO A 178 20.04 11.22 23.40
CA PRO A 178 19.05 10.34 24.00
C PRO A 178 17.80 10.20 23.12
N GLU A 179 17.28 8.96 23.00
CA GLU A 179 16.04 8.65 22.24
C GLU A 179 14.81 9.30 22.91
N PRO A 180 13.85 9.83 22.13
CA PRO A 180 12.60 10.35 22.68
C PRO A 180 11.69 9.22 23.17
N VAL A 181 11.19 9.34 24.40
CA VAL A 181 10.14 8.49 24.97
C VAL A 181 8.79 9.05 24.53
N ILE A 182 8.10 8.34 23.65
CA ILE A 182 6.72 8.69 23.27
C ILE A 182 5.78 8.04 24.28
N SER A 183 5.27 8.83 25.22
CA SER A 183 4.20 8.44 26.14
C SER A 183 2.84 8.67 25.48
N TRP A 184 2.06 7.60 25.29
CA TRP A 184 0.66 7.69 24.88
C TRP A 184 -0.23 7.71 26.11
N ALA A 185 -0.78 8.87 26.45
CA ALA A 185 -1.88 8.98 27.39
C ALA A 185 -3.17 8.58 26.67
N GLY A 186 -3.62 7.34 26.88
CA GLY A 186 -4.94 6.88 26.42
C GLY A 186 -6.07 7.67 27.11
N PRO A 187 -7.24 7.81 26.46
CA PRO A 187 -8.38 8.47 27.08
C PRO A 187 -8.87 7.67 28.31
N PRO A 188 -9.37 8.35 29.35
CA PRO A 188 -9.91 7.68 30.52
C PRO A 188 -11.13 6.84 30.11
N LEU A 189 -11.13 5.57 30.53
CA LEU A 189 -12.31 4.73 30.47
C LEU A 189 -13.34 5.32 31.44
N GLY A 190 -14.38 5.97 30.89
CA GLY A 190 -15.54 6.41 31.65
C GLY A 190 -16.33 5.21 32.16
N GLY A 191 -16.62 5.21 33.46
CA GLY A 191 -17.57 4.31 34.11
C GLY A 191 -19.01 4.79 34.01
#